data_AF-A0A960U442-F1
#
_entry.id   AF-A0A960U442-F1
#
_cell.length_a   1.000
_cell.length_b   1.000
_cell.length_c   1.000
_cell.angle_alpha   90.00
_cell.angle_beta   90.00
_cell.angle_gamma   90.00
#
_symmetry.space_group_name_H-M   'P 1'
#
loop_
_entity.id
_entity.type
_entity.pdbx_description
1 polymer ?
#
loop_
_entity_poly.entity_id
_entity_poly.type
_entity_poly.pdbx_seq_one_letter_code
_entity_poly.pdbx_strand_id
1 'polypeptide(L)'
;MKNKFILIFWIFIMSFCSNPIEKKMQELKKCEITLQDIRVVNYKILLIPPVPKIKFKADVEVYNTNEIPVTIERFQFQILKKSKKKDEIMLANVVSAEETLIPALERKLITLDLETALEENKKSDIVFFIKEFLKSWLVDREIE
;
A
#
# COMPACT_ATOMS: atom_id res chain seq x y z
N MET A 1 -10.43 -69.01 21.48
CA MET A 1 -10.53 -67.53 21.51
C MET A 1 -9.30 -66.96 20.84
N LYS A 2 -9.42 -66.43 19.61
CA LYS A 2 -8.29 -65.81 18.88
C LYS A 2 -8.59 -64.32 18.75
N ASN A 3 -7.95 -63.51 19.60
CA ASN A 3 -8.10 -62.05 19.58
C ASN A 3 -7.42 -61.49 18.32
N LYS A 4 -8.21 -60.85 17.45
CA LYS A 4 -7.73 -60.04 16.35
C LYS A 4 -7.23 -58.71 16.93
N PHE A 5 -5.92 -58.55 17.07
CA PHE A 5 -5.33 -57.23 17.32
C PHE A 5 -5.37 -56.46 16.00
N ILE A 6 -6.41 -55.63 15.84
CA ILE A 6 -6.49 -54.65 14.76
C ILE A 6 -5.64 -53.48 15.20
N LEU A 7 -4.45 -53.38 14.60
CA LEU A 7 -3.52 -52.28 14.78
C LEU A 7 -4.03 -51.11 13.93
N ILE A 8 -4.84 -50.24 14.55
CA ILE A 8 -5.34 -49.01 13.91
C ILE A 8 -4.17 -48.04 13.83
N PHE A 9 -3.49 -48.06 12.69
CA PHE A 9 -2.45 -47.10 12.33
C PHE A 9 -3.15 -45.77 12.00
N TRP A 10 -3.35 -44.92 13.01
CA TRP A 10 -3.77 -43.53 12.83
C TRP A 10 -2.62 -42.75 12.18
N ILE A 11 -2.59 -42.79 10.85
CA ILE A 11 -1.80 -41.88 10.04
C ILE A 11 -2.43 -40.49 10.21
N PHE A 12 -1.91 -39.74 11.18
CA PHE A 12 -2.16 -38.32 11.31
C PHE A 12 -1.30 -37.60 10.25
N ILE A 13 -1.72 -37.64 8.99
CA ILE A 13 -1.18 -36.74 7.95
C ILE A 13 -1.71 -35.35 8.29
N MET A 14 -0.98 -34.64 9.14
CA MET A 14 -1.07 -33.18 9.21
C MET A 14 -0.36 -32.64 7.97
N SER A 15 -1.07 -32.65 6.83
CA SER A 15 -0.70 -31.82 5.69
C SER A 15 -0.84 -30.37 6.12
N PHE A 16 0.21 -29.79 6.68
CA PHE A 16 0.35 -28.33 6.79
C PHE A 16 0.51 -27.78 5.37
N CYS A 17 -0.62 -27.56 4.69
CA CYS A 17 -0.66 -26.66 3.55
C CYS A 17 -0.38 -25.26 4.09
N SER A 18 0.89 -24.90 4.24
CA SER A 18 1.30 -23.51 4.45
C SER A 18 0.75 -22.72 3.27
N ASN A 19 -0.24 -21.87 3.50
CA ASN A 19 -0.85 -21.06 2.46
C ASN A 19 0.26 -20.22 1.80
N PRO A 20 0.51 -20.34 0.48
CA PRO A 20 1.58 -19.58 -0.18
C PRO A 20 1.43 -18.07 0.00
N ILE A 21 0.21 -17.57 0.24
CA ILE A 21 -0.06 -16.17 0.57
C ILE A 21 0.57 -15.78 1.91
N GLU A 22 0.46 -16.64 2.93
CA GLU A 22 0.97 -16.38 4.27
C GLU A 22 2.50 -16.33 4.29
N LYS A 23 3.14 -17.19 3.49
CA LYS A 23 4.60 -17.16 3.27
C LYS A 23 5.05 -15.85 2.63
N LYS A 24 4.42 -15.43 1.53
CA LYS A 24 4.72 -14.13 0.88
C LYS A 24 4.51 -12.94 1.83
N MET A 25 3.46 -12.97 2.66
CA MET A 25 3.23 -11.92 3.66
C MET A 25 4.32 -11.86 4.74
N GLN A 26 4.86 -13.01 5.17
CA GLN A 26 5.96 -13.07 6.13
C GLN A 26 7.26 -12.54 5.53
N GLU A 27 7.54 -12.82 4.27
CA GLU A 27 8.70 -12.29 3.53
C GLU A 27 8.62 -10.76 3.38
N LEU A 28 7.44 -10.23 3.04
CA LEU A 28 7.20 -8.78 2.96
C LEU A 28 7.32 -8.09 4.33
N LYS A 29 6.88 -8.72 5.42
CA LYS A 29 7.02 -8.17 6.78
C LYS A 29 8.47 -7.98 7.23
N LYS A 30 9.40 -8.69 6.62
CA LYS A 30 10.84 -8.54 6.87
C LYS A 30 11.47 -7.44 6.03
N CYS A 31 10.77 -6.90 5.04
CA CYS A 31 11.25 -5.72 4.31
C CYS A 31 11.01 -4.47 5.14
N GLU A 32 12.03 -3.62 5.28
CA GLU A 32 11.88 -2.28 5.84
C GLU A 32 11.50 -1.33 4.70
N ILE A 33 10.43 -0.56 4.89
CA ILE A 33 9.90 0.34 3.87
C ILE A 33 9.91 1.76 4.44
N THR A 34 10.63 2.66 3.75
CA THR A 34 10.76 4.07 4.13
C THR A 34 10.28 4.95 2.99
N LEU A 35 9.31 5.84 3.27
CA LEU A 35 8.91 6.89 2.34
C LEU A 35 9.94 8.03 2.43
N GLN A 36 10.70 8.26 1.36
CA GLN A 36 11.74 9.29 1.31
C GLN A 36 11.18 10.64 0.86
N ASP A 37 10.39 10.64 -0.22
CA ASP A 37 9.77 11.85 -0.76
C ASP A 37 8.37 11.54 -1.30
N ILE A 38 7.50 12.54 -1.26
CA ILE A 38 6.22 12.53 -1.95
C ILE A 38 5.93 13.90 -2.53
N ARG A 39 5.74 13.95 -3.85
CA ARG A 39 5.53 15.20 -4.57
C ARG A 39 4.37 15.11 -5.54
N VAL A 40 3.62 16.21 -5.64
CA VAL A 40 2.52 16.36 -6.57
C VAL A 40 3.09 16.68 -7.95
N VAL A 41 2.75 15.86 -8.94
CA VAL A 41 3.18 16.06 -10.33
C VAL A 41 2.11 16.78 -11.14
N ASN A 42 0.84 16.45 -10.91
CA ASN A 42 -0.25 17.01 -11.68
C ASN A 42 -1.56 16.96 -10.88
N TYR A 43 -2.47 17.90 -11.14
CA TYR A 43 -3.84 17.83 -10.65
C TYR A 43 -4.80 18.14 -11.81
N LYS A 44 -5.87 17.37 -11.91
CA LYS A 44 -6.96 17.58 -12.87
C LYS A 44 -8.29 17.53 -12.13
N ILE A 45 -9.21 18.40 -12.50
CA ILE A 45 -10.59 18.32 -12.03
C ILE A 45 -11.41 17.83 -13.20
N LEU A 46 -11.93 16.60 -13.12
CA LEU A 46 -12.92 16.14 -14.08
C LEU A 46 -14.19 16.96 -13.87
N LEU A 47 -14.83 17.43 -14.94
CA LEU A 47 -15.98 18.34 -14.81
C LEU A 47 -17.27 17.61 -14.42
N ILE A 48 -17.44 16.34 -14.79
CA ILE A 48 -18.68 15.58 -14.54
C ILE A 48 -18.39 14.07 -14.37
N PRO A 49 -18.59 13.50 -13.16
CA PRO A 49 -18.76 14.18 -11.88
C PRO A 49 -17.49 15.00 -11.52
N PRO A 50 -17.59 16.04 -10.67
CA PRO A 50 -16.44 16.78 -10.17
C PRO A 50 -15.55 15.90 -9.29
N VAL A 51 -14.77 15.04 -9.93
CA VAL A 51 -13.85 14.10 -9.30
C VAL A 51 -12.44 14.56 -9.60
N PRO A 52 -11.75 15.10 -8.60
CA PRO A 52 -10.36 15.46 -8.74
C PRO A 52 -9.48 14.23 -8.95
N LYS A 53 -8.46 14.38 -9.77
CA LYS A 53 -7.39 13.41 -9.94
C LYS A 53 -6.09 14.10 -9.63
N ILE A 54 -5.43 13.67 -8.58
CA ILE A 54 -4.09 14.15 -8.23
C ILE A 54 -3.12 13.02 -8.57
N LYS A 55 -2.07 13.38 -9.32
CA LYS A 55 -0.95 12.51 -9.61
C LYS A 55 0.21 12.86 -8.69
N PHE A 56 0.75 11.84 -8.05
CA PHE A 56 1.90 11.94 -7.17
C PHE A 56 3.05 11.11 -7.74
N LYS A 57 4.26 11.54 -7.41
CA LYS A 57 5.44 10.69 -7.42
C LYS A 57 5.87 10.48 -5.97
N ALA A 58 6.04 9.24 -5.58
CA ALA A 58 6.54 8.88 -4.27
C ALA A 58 7.84 8.10 -4.43
N ASP A 59 8.90 8.56 -3.78
CA ASP A 59 10.17 7.86 -3.74
C ASP A 59 10.19 7.01 -2.47
N VAL A 60 10.12 5.69 -2.64
CA VAL A 60 10.06 4.70 -1.57
C VAL A 60 11.35 3.90 -1.58
N GLU A 61 12.06 3.92 -0.46
CA GLU A 61 13.20 3.04 -0.23
C GLU A 61 12.71 1.76 0.43
N VAL A 62 13.02 0.63 -0.20
CA VAL A 62 12.76 -0.70 0.37
C VAL A 62 14.09 -1.37 0.64
N TYR A 63 14.29 -1.80 1.88
CA TYR A 63 15.40 -2.66 2.28
C TYR A 63 14.89 -4.07 2.51
N ASN A 64 15.34 -5.02 1.69
CA ASN A 64 14.99 -6.41 1.88
C ASN A 64 15.96 -7.08 2.87
N THR A 65 15.52 -7.36 4.09
CA THR A 65 16.35 -8.06 5.09
C THR A 65 16.38 -9.58 4.91
N ASN A 66 15.66 -10.12 3.91
CA ASN A 66 15.68 -11.55 3.63
C ASN A 66 16.93 -11.94 2.83
N GLU A 67 17.37 -13.19 3.02
CA GLU A 67 18.42 -13.83 2.22
C GLU A 67 17.94 -14.24 0.81
N ILE A 68 16.65 -14.05 0.52
CA ILE A 68 16.03 -14.33 -0.78
C ILE A 68 15.45 -13.05 -1.38
N PRO A 69 15.40 -12.95 -2.72
CA PRO A 69 14.74 -11.83 -3.38
C PRO A 69 13.23 -11.83 -3.09
N VAL A 70 12.66 -10.64 -2.92
CA VAL A 70 11.23 -10.44 -2.64
C VAL A 70 10.61 -9.63 -3.76
N THR A 71 9.45 -10.06 -4.22
CA THR A 71 8.68 -9.31 -5.22
C THR A 71 7.54 -8.56 -4.56
N ILE A 72 7.54 -7.23 -4.71
CA ILE A 72 6.43 -6.38 -4.28
C ILE A 72 5.50 -6.23 -5.47
N GLU A 73 4.30 -6.80 -5.36
CA GLU A 73 3.31 -6.79 -6.44
C GLU A 73 2.68 -5.40 -6.61
N ARG A 74 2.34 -4.73 -5.49
CA ARG A 74 1.67 -3.42 -5.47
C ARG A 74 1.98 -2.66 -4.19
N PHE A 75 2.00 -1.34 -4.29
CA PHE A 75 1.97 -0.42 -3.16
C PHE A 75 0.58 0.20 -3.05
N GLN A 76 0.06 0.31 -1.82
CA GLN A 76 -1.19 1.01 -1.54
C GLN A 76 -0.94 2.10 -0.49
N PHE A 77 -1.28 3.33 -0.84
CA PHE A 77 -1.25 4.48 0.04
C PHE A 77 -2.66 4.97 0.32
N GLN A 78 -2.87 5.42 1.55
CA GLN A 78 -4.12 6.02 1.99
C GLN A 78 -3.87 7.47 2.36
N ILE A 79 -4.69 8.37 1.82
CA ILE A 79 -4.68 9.77 2.22
C ILE A 79 -5.76 9.95 3.27
N LEU A 80 -5.34 10.29 4.50
CA LEU A 80 -6.22 10.44 5.65
C LEU A 80 -6.26 11.91 6.09
N LYS A 81 -7.46 12.41 6.39
CA LYS A 81 -7.66 13.72 7.03
C LYS A 81 -7.91 13.50 8.51
N LYS A 82 -7.13 14.17 9.36
CA LYS A 82 -7.43 14.27 10.79
C LYS A 82 -8.73 15.04 10.99
N SER A 83 -9.74 14.38 11.55
CA SER A 83 -10.98 15.05 11.98
C SER A 83 -10.86 15.54 13.41
N LYS A 84 -11.60 16.61 13.74
CA LYS A 84 -11.70 17.13 15.11
C LYS A 84 -12.34 16.13 16.09
N LYS A 85 -13.01 15.08 15.59
CA LYS A 85 -13.74 14.07 16.37
C LYS A 85 -12.98 12.76 16.60
N LYS A 86 -11.64 12.76 16.58
CA LYS A 86 -10.75 11.58 16.71
C LYS A 86 -10.83 10.51 15.62
N ASP A 87 -11.86 10.50 14.77
CA ASP A 87 -11.92 9.58 13.63
C ASP A 87 -11.15 10.14 12.42
N GLU A 88 -10.24 9.35 11.86
CA GLU A 88 -9.55 9.68 10.61
C GLU A 88 -10.50 9.46 9.43
N ILE A 89 -10.62 10.48 8.58
CA ILE A 89 -11.46 10.39 7.38
C ILE A 89 -10.55 10.00 6.23
N MET A 90 -10.73 8.78 5.71
CA MET A 90 -10.10 8.39 4.43
C MET A 90 -10.64 9.28 3.31
N LEU A 91 -9.72 9.95 2.61
CA LEU A 91 -9.98 10.87 1.51
C LEU A 91 -9.72 10.22 0.15
N ALA A 92 -8.64 9.43 0.04
CA ALA A 92 -8.26 8.77 -1.19
C ALA A 92 -7.51 7.47 -0.92
N ASN A 93 -7.71 6.51 -1.82
CA ASN A 93 -6.83 5.35 -1.98
C ASN A 93 -5.98 5.56 -3.22
N VAL A 94 -4.71 5.17 -3.13
CA VAL A 94 -3.73 5.37 -4.19
C VAL A 94 -2.96 4.07 -4.34
N VAL A 95 -2.98 3.46 -5.52
CA VAL A 95 -2.40 2.13 -5.73
C VAL A 95 -1.39 2.22 -6.87
N SER A 96 -0.19 1.67 -6.67
CA SER A 96 0.77 1.46 -7.76
C SER A 96 0.38 0.22 -8.56
N ALA A 97 0.55 0.30 -9.88
CA ALA A 97 0.31 -0.82 -10.78
C ALA A 97 1.59 -1.63 -11.10
N GLU A 98 2.75 -1.20 -10.60
CA GLU A 98 4.04 -1.77 -10.96
C GLU A 98 4.53 -2.81 -9.95
N GLU A 99 4.82 -4.01 -10.46
CA GLU A 99 5.49 -5.07 -9.74
C GLU A 99 7.00 -4.82 -9.72
N THR A 100 7.61 -4.92 -8.54
CA THR A 100 9.04 -4.62 -8.36
C THR A 100 9.75 -5.74 -7.61
N LEU A 101 10.78 -6.31 -8.22
CA LEU A 101 11.71 -7.24 -7.57
C LEU A 101 12.74 -6.48 -6.73
N ILE A 102 12.89 -6.87 -5.47
CA ILE A 102 13.90 -6.38 -4.53
C ILE A 102 14.91 -7.50 -4.27
N PRO A 103 16.20 -7.33 -4.63
CA PRO A 103 17.22 -8.33 -4.36
C PRO A 103 17.40 -8.63 -2.86
N ALA A 104 17.99 -9.78 -2.53
CA ALA A 104 18.26 -10.18 -1.15
C ALA A 104 19.27 -9.23 -0.48
N LEU A 105 19.03 -8.87 0.78
CA LEU A 105 19.95 -8.05 1.61
C LEU A 105 20.34 -6.69 0.99
N GLU A 106 19.50 -6.15 0.10
CA GLU A 106 19.78 -4.92 -0.63
C GLU A 106 18.70 -3.86 -0.43
N ARG A 107 19.12 -2.59 -0.60
CA ARG A 107 18.23 -1.43 -0.66
C ARG A 107 17.92 -1.08 -2.10
N LYS A 108 16.67 -0.76 -2.37
CA LYS A 108 16.22 -0.27 -3.66
C LYS A 108 15.33 0.95 -3.49
N LEU A 109 15.69 2.02 -4.17
CA LEU A 109 14.83 3.19 -4.32
C LEU A 109 13.86 2.94 -5.49
N ILE A 110 12.58 3.14 -5.23
CA ILE A 110 11.48 2.91 -6.17
C ILE A 110 10.71 4.21 -6.28
N THR A 111 10.70 4.81 -7.47
CA THR A 111 9.84 5.94 -7.77
C THR A 111 8.51 5.43 -8.27
N LEU A 112 7.46 5.61 -7.47
CA LEU A 112 6.11 5.16 -7.78
C LEU A 112 5.31 6.30 -8.43
N ASP A 113 4.75 6.03 -9.60
CA ASP A 113 3.71 6.86 -10.20
C ASP A 113 2.34 6.49 -9.61
N LEU A 114 1.73 7.47 -8.95
CA LEU A 114 0.57 7.27 -8.09
C LEU A 114 -0.58 8.18 -8.56
N GLU A 115 -1.80 7.63 -8.68
CA GLU A 115 -3.00 8.39 -9.04
C GLU A 115 -4.09 8.18 -7.99
N THR A 116 -4.73 9.27 -7.54
CA THR A 116 -5.83 9.18 -6.57
C THR A 116 -7.07 8.52 -7.18
N ALA A 117 -7.53 7.44 -6.55
CA ALA A 117 -8.90 6.97 -6.66
C ALA A 117 -9.71 7.57 -5.51
N LEU A 118 -10.45 8.64 -5.80
CA LEU A 118 -11.36 9.25 -4.82
C LEU A 118 -12.68 8.48 -4.83
N GLU A 119 -13.09 7.99 -3.66
CA GLU A 119 -14.38 7.30 -3.52
C GLU A 119 -15.54 8.31 -3.61
N GLU A 120 -16.53 7.98 -4.43
CA GLU A 120 -17.65 8.88 -4.82
C GLU A 120 -18.51 9.38 -3.64
N ASN A 121 -18.37 8.77 -2.46
CA ASN A 121 -19.29 8.95 -1.32
C ASN A 121 -18.97 10.13 -0.38
N LYS A 122 -17.90 10.92 -0.61
CA LYS A 122 -17.53 12.05 0.29
C LYS A 122 -17.30 13.38 -0.44
N LYS A 123 -18.23 13.75 -1.32
CA LYS A 123 -18.10 14.92 -2.23
C LYS A 123 -17.70 16.23 -1.53
N SER A 124 -18.22 16.55 -0.35
CA SER A 124 -17.90 17.83 0.34
C SER A 124 -16.50 17.85 0.97
N ASP A 125 -16.11 16.77 1.63
CA ASP A 125 -14.81 16.67 2.30
C ASP A 125 -13.65 16.61 1.30
N ILE A 126 -13.87 15.96 0.16
CA ILE A 126 -12.92 15.88 -0.95
C ILE A 126 -12.62 17.26 -1.53
N VAL A 127 -13.66 18.06 -1.81
CA VAL A 127 -13.49 19.40 -2.37
C VAL A 127 -12.77 20.32 -1.40
N PHE A 128 -13.13 20.26 -0.11
CA PHE A 128 -12.46 21.06 0.92
C PHE A 128 -10.99 20.63 1.11
N PHE A 129 -10.73 19.32 1.17
CA PHE A 129 -9.37 18.79 1.27
C PHE A 129 -8.49 19.33 0.14
N ILE A 130 -8.99 19.36 -1.09
CA ILE A 130 -8.19 19.76 -2.24
C ILE A 130 -7.93 21.25 -2.26
N LYS A 131 -8.92 22.05 -1.88
CA LYS A 131 -8.71 23.47 -1.71
C LYS A 131 -7.59 23.74 -0.70
N GLU A 132 -7.62 23.09 0.45
CA GLU A 132 -6.59 23.25 1.49
C GLU A 132 -5.24 22.67 1.06
N PHE A 133 -5.24 21.51 0.40
CA PHE A 133 -4.05 20.84 -0.11
C PHE A 133 -3.34 21.66 -1.19
N LEU A 134 -4.08 22.13 -2.21
CA LEU A 134 -3.53 22.99 -3.25
C LEU A 134 -3.04 24.31 -2.67
N LYS A 135 -3.76 24.88 -1.68
CA LYS A 135 -3.31 26.11 -1.01
C LYS A 135 -1.99 25.89 -0.26
N SER A 136 -1.86 24.81 0.52
CA SER A 136 -0.61 24.48 1.22
C SER A 136 0.53 24.26 0.23
N TRP A 137 0.29 23.44 -0.80
CA TRP A 137 1.31 23.10 -1.78
C TRP A 137 1.74 24.27 -2.68
N LEU A 138 0.82 25.20 -2.99
CA LEU A 138 1.17 26.42 -3.72
C LEU A 138 1.93 27.40 -2.84
N VAL A 139 1.55 27.55 -1.57
CA VAL A 139 2.24 28.43 -0.61
C VAL A 139 3.67 27.95 -0.37
N ASP A 140 3.90 26.65 -0.24
CA ASP A 140 5.25 26.09 -0.08
C ASP A 140 6.14 26.32 -1.31
N ARG A 141 5.57 26.59 -2.50
CA ARG A 141 6.31 26.94 -3.73
C ARG A 141 6.46 28.45 -3.98
N GLU A 142 5.79 29.30 -3.23
CA GLU A 142 5.98 30.77 -3.27
C GLU A 142 7.08 31.24 -2.31
N ILE A 143 7.64 30.35 -1.48
CA ILE A 143 8.66 30.65 -0.46
C ILE A 143 10.08 30.18 -0.90
N GLU A 144 10.24 29.61 -2.11
CA GLU A 144 11.55 29.36 -2.73
C GLU A 144 12.05 30.54 -3.58
#